data_AF-A0A1K1N6Y9-F1
#
_entry.id   AF-A0A1K1N6Y9-F1
#
_cell.length_a   1.000
_cell.length_b   1.000
_cell.length_c   1.000
_cell.angle_alpha   90.00
_cell.angle_beta   90.00
_cell.angle_gamma   90.00
#
_symmetry.space_group_name_H-M   'P 1'
#
loop_
_entity.id
_entity.type
_entity.pdbx_description
1 polymer ?
#
loop_
_entity_poly.entity_id
_entity_poly.type
_entity_poly.pdbx_seq_one_letter_code
_entity_poly.pdbx_strand_id
1 'polypeptide(L)'
;MVKLDEIQKRLMQEVADLHSVPEGAYNFRANGELAGRQTTENIDIVSKSDVSGIDIRIKDGTRNESVHIPVVLSASGHKETVYNDFYVGENCDVLIVAGCGIDNCGTGDSEHDGVHRFFVGKGSKVKYVEKHYGSGEGTGKRILNPVTEVYMEENSTVEMEMVQIKGVDSTKRETKAELKAGARLVVRERLMTHGEQFAHSVYNVTLDGDGSSADVVSRSVARDKSYQKLDLCVLGNAACTGHTECDSIIMDEGRILALPALEANNVDAQLVHEAAIGKIAGEQLIKLMTLGLTEAEAEEQIINGFLK
;
A
#
# COMPACT_ATOMS: atom_id res chain seq x y z
N MET A 1 -24.16 -14.01 -3.23
CA MET A 1 -22.85 -13.62 -3.79
C MET A 1 -23.08 -13.19 -5.24
N VAL A 2 -22.72 -11.96 -5.60
CA VAL A 2 -22.86 -11.49 -6.99
C VAL A 2 -21.94 -12.33 -7.89
N LYS A 3 -22.42 -12.73 -9.06
CA LYS A 3 -21.64 -13.55 -10.00
C LYS A 3 -20.62 -12.65 -10.70
N LEU A 4 -19.37 -12.75 -10.25
CA LEU A 4 -18.23 -12.02 -10.81
C LEU A 4 -17.97 -12.41 -12.27
N ASP A 5 -17.67 -11.41 -13.10
CA ASP A 5 -17.19 -11.62 -14.46
C ASP A 5 -15.72 -12.08 -14.48
N GLU A 6 -15.20 -12.46 -15.66
CA GLU A 6 -13.83 -12.99 -15.78
C GLU A 6 -12.75 -11.92 -15.52
N ILE A 7 -13.01 -10.66 -15.87
CA ILE A 7 -12.10 -9.54 -15.64
C ILE A 7 -11.99 -9.30 -14.14
N GLN A 8 -13.12 -9.31 -13.44
CA GLN A 8 -13.18 -9.09 -12.01
C GLN A 8 -12.47 -10.22 -11.23
N LYS A 9 -12.62 -11.48 -11.67
CA LYS A 9 -11.87 -12.60 -11.08
C LYS A 9 -10.37 -12.48 -11.26
N ARG A 10 -9.92 -12.08 -12.46
CA ARG A 10 -8.49 -11.84 -12.73
C ARG A 10 -7.94 -10.74 -11.84
N LEU A 11 -8.64 -9.60 -11.75
CA LEU A 11 -8.24 -8.49 -10.89
C LEU A 11 -8.15 -8.92 -9.42
N MET A 12 -9.13 -9.67 -8.92
CA MET A 12 -9.08 -10.21 -7.54
C MET A 12 -7.86 -11.08 -7.28
N GLN A 13 -7.47 -11.92 -8.24
CA GLN A 13 -6.29 -12.75 -8.11
C GLN A 13 -5.02 -11.91 -7.98
N GLU A 14 -4.90 -10.83 -8.76
CA GLU A 14 -3.72 -9.94 -8.74
C GLU A 14 -3.64 -9.10 -7.45
N VAL A 15 -4.77 -8.54 -6.98
CA VAL A 15 -4.76 -7.56 -5.88
C VAL A 15 -4.99 -8.16 -4.50
N ALA A 16 -5.42 -9.41 -4.41
CA ALA A 16 -5.66 -10.04 -3.12
C ALA A 16 -4.99 -11.41 -2.97
N ASP A 17 -4.28 -11.92 -3.99
CA ASP A 17 -3.77 -13.30 -4.06
C ASP A 17 -4.87 -14.35 -3.79
N LEU A 18 -6.12 -13.98 -4.03
CA LEU A 18 -7.29 -14.81 -3.73
C LEU A 18 -7.69 -15.61 -4.97
N HIS A 19 -7.34 -16.89 -4.98
CA HIS A 19 -7.87 -17.86 -5.95
C HIS A 19 -9.32 -18.30 -5.60
N SER A 20 -9.78 -18.04 -4.38
CA SER A 20 -11.10 -18.36 -3.85
C SER A 20 -11.59 -17.28 -2.87
N VAL A 21 -12.83 -17.40 -2.39
CA VAL A 21 -13.36 -16.52 -1.33
C VAL A 21 -12.40 -16.57 -0.12
N PRO A 22 -12.01 -15.41 0.44
CA PRO A 22 -11.09 -15.37 1.57
C PRO A 22 -11.70 -16.06 2.80
N GLU A 23 -10.87 -16.80 3.55
CA GLU A 23 -11.20 -17.19 4.92
C GLU A 23 -11.14 -15.95 5.82
N GLY A 24 -12.05 -15.83 6.79
CA GLY A 24 -12.15 -14.68 7.68
C GLY A 24 -13.27 -13.70 7.32
N ALA A 25 -13.16 -12.47 7.82
CA ALA A 25 -14.12 -11.40 7.51
C ALA A 25 -13.78 -10.77 6.17
N TYR A 26 -14.79 -10.41 5.38
CA TYR A 26 -14.54 -9.70 4.13
C TYR A 26 -15.65 -8.73 3.75
N ASN A 27 -15.29 -7.71 2.99
CA ASN A 27 -16.23 -6.82 2.32
C ASN A 27 -15.72 -6.51 0.91
N PHE A 28 -16.32 -7.18 -0.07
CA PHE A 28 -15.95 -7.09 -1.46
C PHE A 28 -16.83 -6.09 -2.21
N ARG A 29 -16.19 -5.15 -2.91
CA ARG A 29 -16.87 -4.15 -3.76
C ARG A 29 -16.56 -4.38 -5.24
N ALA A 30 -17.58 -4.24 -6.08
CA ALA A 30 -17.43 -4.29 -7.53
C ALA A 30 -18.20 -3.13 -8.17
N ASN A 31 -17.53 -2.33 -8.99
CA ASN A 31 -18.12 -1.19 -9.71
C ASN A 31 -18.94 -0.24 -8.79
N GLY A 32 -18.42 0.06 -7.60
CA GLY A 32 -19.07 0.95 -6.63
C GLY A 32 -20.14 0.30 -5.74
N GLU A 33 -20.49 -0.97 -5.99
CA GLU A 33 -21.53 -1.68 -5.25
C GLU A 33 -20.97 -2.78 -4.34
N LEU A 34 -21.73 -3.11 -3.29
CA LEU A 34 -21.40 -4.23 -2.40
C LEU A 34 -21.68 -5.57 -3.12
N ALA A 35 -20.64 -6.32 -3.43
CA ALA A 35 -20.75 -7.61 -4.10
C ALA A 35 -20.77 -8.81 -3.13
N GLY A 36 -20.20 -8.64 -1.94
CA GLY A 36 -20.28 -9.63 -0.86
C GLY A 36 -19.75 -9.10 0.47
N ARG A 37 -20.33 -9.57 1.59
CA ARG A 37 -19.85 -9.29 2.94
C ARG A 37 -19.97 -10.53 3.81
N GLN A 38 -18.99 -10.74 4.66
CA GLN A 38 -19.02 -11.72 5.75
C GLN A 38 -18.32 -11.15 6.97
N THR A 39 -18.93 -11.37 8.13
CA THR A 39 -18.37 -11.08 9.45
C THR A 39 -17.93 -12.37 10.12
N THR A 40 -17.14 -12.27 11.18
CA THR A 40 -16.81 -13.40 12.06
C THR A 40 -17.41 -13.16 13.44
N GLU A 41 -17.18 -14.07 14.38
CA GLU A 41 -17.54 -13.84 15.78
C GLU A 41 -16.81 -12.62 16.35
N ASN A 42 -15.57 -12.36 15.92
CA ASN A 42 -14.69 -11.35 16.50
C ASN A 42 -14.54 -10.09 15.64
N ILE A 43 -14.97 -10.15 14.38
CA ILE A 43 -14.82 -9.05 13.43
C ILE A 43 -16.19 -8.70 12.85
N ASP A 44 -16.66 -7.50 13.18
CA ASP A 44 -17.90 -6.94 12.66
C ASP A 44 -17.62 -5.90 11.56
N ILE A 45 -18.48 -5.86 10.54
CA ILE A 45 -18.36 -4.95 9.39
C ILE A 45 -19.71 -4.28 9.14
N VAL A 46 -19.77 -2.98 9.42
CA VAL A 46 -20.99 -2.18 9.32
C VAL A 46 -20.81 -1.10 8.26
N SER A 47 -21.84 -0.83 7.45
CA SER A 47 -21.78 0.27 6.49
C SER A 47 -21.90 1.61 7.19
N LYS A 48 -21.10 2.59 6.77
CA LYS A 48 -21.25 3.97 7.23
C LYS A 48 -22.57 4.57 6.71
N SER A 49 -23.09 5.54 7.44
CA SER A 49 -24.39 6.19 7.13
C SER A 49 -24.24 7.60 6.55
N ASP A 50 -23.09 8.21 6.78
CA ASP A 50 -22.71 9.59 6.45
C ASP A 50 -21.87 9.67 5.17
N VAL A 51 -21.03 8.67 4.91
CA VAL A 51 -20.18 8.57 3.73
C VAL A 51 -20.18 7.15 3.15
N SER A 52 -19.78 7.00 1.88
CA SER A 52 -19.55 5.68 1.29
C SER A 52 -18.38 5.01 2.01
N GLY A 53 -18.61 3.84 2.60
CA GLY A 53 -17.59 3.27 3.48
C GLY A 53 -18.10 2.22 4.46
N ILE A 54 -17.18 1.69 5.26
CA ILE A 54 -17.47 0.72 6.31
C ILE A 54 -16.69 1.02 7.60
N ASP A 55 -17.30 0.66 8.73
CA ASP A 55 -16.63 0.47 10.01
C ASP A 55 -16.31 -1.00 10.18
N ILE A 56 -15.03 -1.33 10.38
CA ILE A 56 -14.57 -2.65 10.77
C ILE A 56 -14.21 -2.60 12.25
N ARG A 57 -14.84 -3.42 13.07
CA ARG A 57 -14.57 -3.51 14.51
C ARG A 57 -14.04 -4.90 14.85
N ILE A 58 -12.80 -4.94 15.35
CA ILE A 58 -12.11 -6.16 15.78
C ILE A 58 -12.09 -6.17 17.30
N LYS A 59 -12.66 -7.21 17.91
CA LYS A 59 -12.74 -7.34 19.38
C LYS A 59 -11.36 -7.49 20.02
N ASP A 60 -11.25 -7.11 21.29
CA ASP A 60 -10.03 -7.31 22.07
C ASP A 60 -9.58 -8.78 22.08
N GLY A 61 -8.27 -8.99 22.00
CA GLY A 61 -7.65 -10.32 22.05
C GLY A 61 -7.87 -11.18 20.80
N THR A 62 -8.44 -10.64 19.72
CA THR A 62 -8.61 -11.37 18.45
C THR A 62 -7.25 -11.76 17.88
N ARG A 63 -7.06 -13.04 17.55
CA ARG A 63 -5.78 -13.57 17.05
C ARG A 63 -5.99 -14.51 15.88
N ASN A 64 -5.07 -14.44 14.91
CA ASN A 64 -5.06 -15.30 13.72
C ASN A 64 -6.32 -15.18 12.85
N GLU A 65 -6.97 -14.02 12.86
CA GLU A 65 -8.08 -13.72 11.95
C GLU A 65 -7.65 -12.66 10.94
N SER A 66 -8.32 -12.67 9.79
CA SER A 66 -8.06 -11.74 8.70
C SER A 66 -9.30 -10.98 8.26
N VAL A 67 -9.06 -9.78 7.73
CA VAL A 67 -10.06 -8.93 7.08
C VAL A 67 -9.64 -8.67 5.64
N HIS A 68 -10.51 -8.98 4.68
CA HIS A 68 -10.23 -8.78 3.27
C HIS A 68 -11.21 -7.77 2.67
N ILE A 69 -10.70 -6.66 2.10
CA ILE A 69 -11.52 -5.61 1.49
C ILE A 69 -11.16 -5.34 0.02
N PRO A 70 -11.29 -6.33 -0.88
CA PRO A 70 -10.99 -6.13 -2.29
C PRO A 70 -12.00 -5.18 -2.96
N VAL A 71 -11.50 -4.34 -3.85
CA VAL A 71 -12.27 -3.47 -4.74
C VAL A 71 -11.86 -3.71 -6.18
N VAL A 72 -12.87 -3.84 -7.04
CA VAL A 72 -12.66 -4.12 -8.45
C VAL A 72 -13.54 -3.22 -9.30
N LEU A 73 -12.91 -2.43 -10.16
CA LEU A 73 -13.59 -1.60 -11.17
C LEU A 73 -13.30 -2.16 -12.56
N SER A 74 -14.36 -2.52 -13.28
CA SER A 74 -14.32 -2.92 -14.70
C SER A 74 -15.13 -1.98 -15.60
N ALA A 75 -15.98 -1.12 -15.00
CA ALA A 75 -16.73 -0.11 -15.73
C ALA A 75 -15.88 1.15 -15.97
N SER A 76 -15.82 1.60 -17.23
CA SER A 76 -15.15 2.85 -17.62
C SER A 76 -15.92 4.08 -17.13
N GLY A 77 -15.20 5.14 -16.74
CA GLY A 77 -15.80 6.41 -16.29
C GLY A 77 -16.32 6.39 -14.86
N HIS A 78 -16.05 5.33 -14.10
CA HIS A 78 -16.49 5.22 -12.71
C HIS A 78 -15.52 5.93 -11.77
N LYS A 79 -16.04 6.77 -10.88
CA LYS A 79 -15.25 7.46 -9.85
C LYS A 79 -15.87 7.23 -8.49
N GLU A 80 -15.10 6.72 -7.55
CA GLU A 80 -15.57 6.55 -6.17
C GLU A 80 -14.49 6.89 -5.15
N THR A 81 -14.95 7.33 -3.98
CA THR A 81 -14.15 7.48 -2.76
C THR A 81 -14.82 6.65 -1.67
N VAL A 82 -14.06 5.82 -0.96
CA VAL A 82 -14.58 4.88 0.04
C VAL A 82 -13.81 5.02 1.35
N TYR A 83 -14.51 5.33 2.43
CA TYR A 83 -13.95 5.58 3.76
C TYR A 83 -14.08 4.33 4.65
N ASN A 84 -12.97 3.72 4.99
CA ASN A 84 -12.93 2.50 5.78
C ASN A 84 -12.19 2.75 7.09
N ASP A 85 -12.90 2.60 8.21
CA ASP A 85 -12.30 2.77 9.53
C ASP A 85 -12.13 1.42 10.19
N PHE A 86 -10.90 1.11 10.59
CA PHE A 86 -10.52 -0.11 11.30
C PHE A 86 -10.31 0.22 12.77
N TYR A 87 -11.21 -0.26 13.61
CA TYR A 87 -11.09 -0.18 15.06
C TYR A 87 -10.55 -1.53 15.57
N VAL A 88 -9.25 -1.57 15.85
CA VAL A 88 -8.59 -2.77 16.35
C VAL A 88 -8.55 -2.71 17.87
N GLY A 89 -9.20 -3.66 18.53
CA GLY A 89 -9.18 -3.80 19.99
C GLY A 89 -7.77 -4.02 20.56
N GLU A 90 -7.66 -4.11 21.87
CA GLU A 90 -6.38 -4.33 22.55
C GLU A 90 -5.88 -5.77 22.39
N ASN A 91 -4.56 -5.96 22.44
CA ASN A 91 -3.88 -7.26 22.41
C ASN A 91 -4.25 -8.18 21.23
N CYS A 92 -4.59 -7.59 20.08
CA CYS A 92 -4.94 -8.31 18.86
C CYS A 92 -3.70 -8.78 18.08
N ASP A 93 -3.87 -9.76 17.21
CA ASP A 93 -2.88 -10.22 16.22
C ASP A 93 -3.63 -10.58 14.93
N VAL A 94 -3.73 -9.62 13.99
CA VAL A 94 -4.64 -9.71 12.84
C VAL A 94 -3.98 -9.30 11.52
N LEU A 95 -4.48 -9.88 10.43
CA LEU A 95 -4.08 -9.56 9.06
C LEU A 95 -5.20 -8.77 8.36
N ILE A 96 -4.86 -7.65 7.74
CA ILE A 96 -5.78 -6.85 6.96
C ILE A 96 -5.24 -6.78 5.53
N VAL A 97 -6.04 -7.20 4.57
CA VAL A 97 -5.68 -7.20 3.14
C VAL A 97 -6.63 -6.30 2.38
N ALA A 98 -6.09 -5.25 1.80
CA ALA A 98 -6.77 -4.38 0.85
C ALA A 98 -6.17 -4.57 -0.55
N GLY A 99 -7.03 -4.48 -1.55
CA GLY A 99 -6.59 -4.62 -2.93
C GLY A 99 -7.53 -3.90 -3.87
N CYS A 100 -7.00 -2.97 -4.67
CA CYS A 100 -7.80 -2.21 -5.64
C CYS A 100 -7.32 -2.51 -7.06
N GLY A 101 -8.21 -3.08 -7.87
CA GLY A 101 -7.96 -3.39 -9.27
C GLY A 101 -8.84 -2.55 -10.18
N ILE A 102 -8.26 -1.87 -11.16
CA ILE A 102 -9.00 -1.15 -12.21
C ILE A 102 -8.66 -1.75 -13.57
N ASP A 103 -9.67 -2.30 -14.26
CA ASP A 103 -9.60 -2.60 -15.69
C ASP A 103 -10.41 -1.56 -16.46
N ASN A 104 -9.74 -0.71 -17.24
CA ASN A 104 -10.39 0.33 -18.03
C ASN A 104 -10.17 0.10 -19.52
N CYS A 105 -11.16 -0.49 -20.17
CA CYS A 105 -11.19 -0.68 -21.63
C CYS A 105 -11.92 0.45 -22.38
N GLY A 106 -12.40 1.48 -21.68
CA GLY A 106 -13.14 2.59 -22.28
C GLY A 106 -12.34 3.88 -22.43
N THR A 107 -13.05 4.96 -22.74
CA THR A 107 -12.47 6.29 -22.99
C THR A 107 -12.57 7.24 -21.80
N GLY A 108 -13.42 6.93 -20.82
CA GLY A 108 -13.58 7.72 -19.60
C GLY A 108 -12.61 7.27 -18.50
N ASP A 109 -12.06 8.22 -17.75
CA ASP A 109 -11.19 7.92 -16.62
C ASP A 109 -11.94 7.17 -15.52
N SER A 110 -11.31 6.11 -15.00
CA SER A 110 -11.79 5.35 -13.85
C SER A 110 -10.91 5.61 -12.64
N GLU A 111 -11.53 5.87 -11.50
CA GLU A 111 -10.89 6.37 -10.29
C GLU A 111 -11.46 5.66 -9.05
N HIS A 112 -10.58 5.19 -8.18
CA HIS A 112 -10.94 4.65 -6.87
C HIS A 112 -9.99 5.19 -5.80
N ASP A 113 -10.58 5.91 -4.84
CA ASP A 113 -9.85 6.49 -3.72
C ASP A 113 -10.27 5.79 -2.42
N GLY A 114 -9.43 4.85 -1.96
CA GLY A 114 -9.59 4.19 -0.67
C GLY A 114 -9.01 5.05 0.46
N VAL A 115 -9.86 5.52 1.37
CA VAL A 115 -9.42 6.21 2.59
C VAL A 115 -9.50 5.22 3.75
N HIS A 116 -8.36 4.77 4.25
CA HIS A 116 -8.25 3.80 5.32
C HIS A 116 -7.74 4.46 6.60
N ARG A 117 -8.50 4.39 7.69
CA ARG A 117 -8.07 4.89 9.00
C ARG A 117 -7.98 3.74 9.99
N PHE A 118 -6.82 3.54 10.57
CA PHE A 118 -6.54 2.48 11.53
C PHE A 118 -6.41 3.08 12.92
N PHE A 119 -7.24 2.62 13.84
CA PHE A 119 -7.16 2.91 15.27
C PHE A 119 -6.70 1.64 15.97
N VAL A 120 -5.41 1.55 16.27
CA VAL A 120 -4.76 0.31 16.74
C VAL A 120 -4.63 0.34 18.26
N GLY A 121 -5.36 -0.55 18.93
CA GLY A 121 -5.36 -0.67 20.39
C GLY A 121 -4.02 -1.12 20.99
N LYS A 122 -3.91 -0.96 22.32
CA LYS A 122 -2.68 -1.24 23.08
C LYS A 122 -2.22 -2.68 22.91
N GLY A 123 -0.92 -2.88 22.72
CA GLY A 123 -0.30 -4.20 22.59
C GLY A 123 -0.71 -5.00 21.35
N SER A 124 -1.48 -4.41 20.43
CA SER A 124 -1.97 -5.09 19.24
C SER A 124 -0.94 -5.14 18.12
N LYS A 125 -0.98 -6.21 17.34
CA LYS A 125 -0.16 -6.44 16.15
C LYS A 125 -1.07 -6.50 14.93
N VAL A 126 -0.78 -5.64 13.96
CA VAL A 126 -1.54 -5.57 12.71
C VAL A 126 -0.57 -5.71 11.56
N LYS A 127 -0.82 -6.66 10.67
CA LYS A 127 -0.20 -6.69 9.36
C LYS A 127 -1.20 -6.17 8.34
N TYR A 128 -0.86 -5.09 7.65
CA TYR A 128 -1.64 -4.52 6.57
C TYR A 128 -0.93 -4.77 5.24
N VAL A 129 -1.66 -5.32 4.27
CA VAL A 129 -1.17 -5.53 2.91
C VAL A 129 -2.10 -4.79 1.96
N GLU A 130 -1.54 -3.89 1.15
CA GLU A 130 -2.28 -3.15 0.13
C GLU A 130 -1.67 -3.41 -1.24
N LYS A 131 -2.51 -3.81 -2.20
CA LYS A 131 -2.07 -4.01 -3.59
C LYS A 131 -2.88 -3.20 -4.59
N HIS A 132 -2.18 -2.56 -5.51
CA HIS A 132 -2.77 -1.78 -6.59
C HIS A 132 -2.38 -2.31 -7.96
N TYR A 133 -3.39 -2.44 -8.82
CA TYR A 133 -3.23 -2.99 -10.16
C TYR A 133 -4.14 -2.28 -11.16
N GLY A 134 -3.57 -1.88 -12.29
CA GLY A 134 -4.29 -1.37 -13.44
C GLY A 134 -4.11 -2.26 -14.67
N SER A 135 -5.18 -2.42 -15.45
CA SER A 135 -5.15 -3.05 -16.77
C SER A 135 -6.19 -2.47 -17.73
N GLY A 136 -6.19 -2.95 -18.98
CA GLY A 136 -7.15 -2.56 -20.01
C GLY A 136 -6.50 -1.74 -21.11
N GLU A 137 -6.98 -1.94 -22.34
CA GLU A 137 -6.45 -1.32 -23.57
C GLU A 137 -7.11 0.03 -23.87
N GLY A 138 -7.94 0.54 -22.95
CA GLY A 138 -8.65 1.80 -23.09
C GLY A 138 -7.73 3.02 -22.97
N THR A 139 -8.18 4.14 -23.53
CA THR A 139 -7.49 5.43 -23.42
C THR A 139 -7.83 6.19 -22.14
N GLY A 140 -8.90 5.78 -21.45
CA GLY A 140 -9.26 6.33 -20.15
C GLY A 140 -8.23 5.94 -19.09
N LYS A 141 -7.92 6.86 -18.18
CA LYS A 141 -6.92 6.65 -17.12
C LYS A 141 -7.44 5.71 -16.04
N ARG A 142 -6.50 5.05 -15.37
CA ARG A 142 -6.66 4.26 -14.15
C ARG A 142 -6.02 5.06 -13.01
N ILE A 143 -6.86 5.69 -12.19
CA ILE A 143 -6.44 6.60 -11.13
C ILE A 143 -6.71 5.96 -9.77
N LEU A 144 -5.72 5.97 -8.88
CA LEU A 144 -5.83 5.44 -7.52
C LEU A 144 -5.17 6.40 -6.54
N ASN A 145 -5.94 7.14 -5.74
CA ASN A 145 -5.38 8.05 -4.73
C ASN A 145 -5.72 7.59 -3.30
N PRO A 146 -5.09 6.51 -2.82
CA PRO A 146 -5.34 6.00 -1.48
C PRO A 146 -4.81 6.95 -0.40
N VAL A 147 -5.54 7.05 0.69
CA VAL A 147 -5.12 7.74 1.91
C VAL A 147 -5.14 6.73 3.05
N THR A 148 -4.04 6.60 3.76
CA THR A 148 -3.93 5.74 4.94
C THR A 148 -3.52 6.56 6.16
N GLU A 149 -4.34 6.53 7.22
CA GLU A 149 -4.00 7.12 8.51
C GLU A 149 -3.89 6.02 9.56
N VAL A 150 -2.83 6.00 10.36
CA VAL A 150 -2.59 4.98 11.37
C VAL A 150 -2.34 5.65 12.72
N TYR A 151 -3.26 5.45 13.65
CA TYR A 151 -3.16 5.93 15.03
C TYR A 151 -2.84 4.74 15.94
N MET A 152 -1.64 4.73 16.51
CA MET A 152 -1.06 3.57 17.19
C MET A 152 -0.93 3.81 18.69
N GLU A 153 -1.70 3.06 19.48
CA GLU A 153 -1.63 3.10 20.93
C GLU A 153 -0.36 2.42 21.48
N GLU A 154 -0.15 2.55 22.79
CA GLU A 154 1.05 2.07 23.47
C GLU A 154 1.38 0.59 23.17
N ASN A 155 2.65 0.31 22.91
CA ASN A 155 3.19 -1.03 22.64
C ASN A 155 2.52 -1.78 21.47
N SER A 156 1.81 -1.07 20.58
CA SER A 156 1.25 -1.66 19.37
C SER A 156 2.32 -1.81 18.28
N THR A 157 2.11 -2.72 17.33
CA THR A 157 2.98 -2.93 16.17
C THR A 157 2.15 -2.99 14.91
N VAL A 158 2.54 -2.20 13.90
CA VAL A 158 1.90 -2.19 12.58
C VAL A 158 2.97 -2.45 11.53
N GLU A 159 2.76 -3.47 10.71
CA GLU A 159 3.56 -3.77 9.53
C GLU A 159 2.72 -3.51 8.29
N MET A 160 3.20 -2.65 7.39
CA MET A 160 2.51 -2.30 6.15
C MET A 160 3.34 -2.76 4.96
N GLU A 161 2.74 -3.59 4.10
CA GLU A 161 3.27 -3.91 2.78
C GLU A 161 2.41 -3.22 1.72
N MET A 162 2.97 -2.18 1.09
CA MET A 162 2.27 -1.33 0.13
C MET A 162 2.85 -1.60 -1.25
N VAL A 163 2.06 -2.21 -2.15
CA VAL A 163 2.55 -2.66 -3.46
C VAL A 163 1.71 -2.07 -4.58
N GLN A 164 2.35 -1.31 -5.47
CA GLN A 164 1.77 -1.04 -6.78
C GLN A 164 2.45 -1.91 -7.82
N ILE A 165 1.68 -2.84 -8.37
CA ILE A 165 2.19 -3.89 -9.25
C ILE A 165 2.51 -3.29 -10.64
N LYS A 166 1.49 -2.75 -11.33
CA LYS A 166 1.63 -2.13 -12.66
C LYS A 166 0.35 -1.43 -13.10
N GLY A 167 0.44 -0.67 -14.20
CA GLY A 167 -0.71 -0.23 -15.00
C GLY A 167 -1.56 0.90 -14.43
N VAL A 168 -1.15 1.52 -13.32
CA VAL A 168 -1.83 2.67 -12.72
C VAL A 168 -1.29 3.95 -13.37
N ASP A 169 -2.13 4.71 -14.08
CA ASP A 169 -1.71 5.92 -14.82
C ASP A 169 -1.32 7.07 -13.90
N SER A 170 -2.05 7.22 -12.82
CA SER A 170 -1.84 8.29 -11.86
C SER A 170 -2.20 7.83 -10.46
N THR A 171 -1.30 8.09 -9.52
CA THR A 171 -1.55 7.86 -8.11
C THR A 171 -0.94 8.96 -7.25
N LYS A 172 -1.70 9.41 -6.27
CA LYS A 172 -1.20 10.17 -5.13
C LYS A 172 -1.55 9.41 -3.86
N ARG A 173 -0.56 8.77 -3.25
CA ARG A 173 -0.70 8.01 -2.01
C ARG A 173 -0.27 8.85 -0.83
N GLU A 174 -1.12 8.96 0.16
CA GLU A 174 -0.79 9.66 1.40
C GLU A 174 -0.87 8.70 2.57
N THR A 175 0.22 8.53 3.31
CA THR A 175 0.27 7.75 4.54
C THR A 175 0.68 8.63 5.70
N LYS A 176 -0.15 8.67 6.74
CA LYS A 176 0.12 9.34 8.00
C LYS A 176 0.15 8.32 9.13
N ALA A 177 1.11 8.42 10.03
CA ALA A 177 1.15 7.58 11.22
C ALA A 177 1.50 8.38 12.48
N GLU A 178 0.80 8.11 13.58
CA GLU A 178 1.05 8.69 14.90
C GLU A 178 1.28 7.58 15.92
N LEU A 179 2.46 7.58 16.55
CA LEU A 179 2.92 6.49 17.42
C LEU A 179 3.01 6.93 18.88
N LYS A 180 2.28 6.25 19.77
CA LYS A 180 2.41 6.37 21.22
C LYS A 180 3.59 5.53 21.75
N ALA A 181 3.77 5.55 23.08
CA ALA A 181 4.95 4.98 23.73
C ALA A 181 5.12 3.48 23.43
N GLY A 182 6.35 3.08 23.07
CA GLY A 182 6.68 1.71 22.69
C GLY A 182 6.02 1.20 21.40
N ALA A 183 5.26 2.03 20.67
CA ALA A 183 4.64 1.61 19.41
C ALA A 183 5.69 1.46 18.30
N ARG A 184 5.49 0.50 17.40
CA ARG A 184 6.43 0.18 16.31
C ARG A 184 5.74 0.13 14.96
N LEU A 185 6.20 0.97 14.02
CA LEU A 185 5.75 0.96 12.63
C LEU A 185 6.83 0.39 11.72
N VAL A 186 6.46 -0.51 10.84
CA VAL A 186 7.30 -1.00 9.74
C VAL A 186 6.54 -0.81 8.43
N VAL A 187 7.14 -0.11 7.47
CA VAL A 187 6.56 0.11 6.14
C VAL A 187 7.51 -0.42 5.09
N ARG A 188 6.97 -1.23 4.17
CA ARG A 188 7.66 -1.74 2.98
C ARG A 188 6.85 -1.33 1.76
N GLU A 189 7.28 -0.25 1.12
CA GLU A 189 6.69 0.19 -0.15
C GLU A 189 7.47 -0.40 -1.32
N ARG A 190 6.73 -0.92 -2.30
CA ARG A 190 7.23 -1.41 -3.58
C ARG A 190 6.42 -0.79 -4.70
N LEU A 191 7.10 -0.07 -5.58
CA LEU A 191 6.45 0.71 -6.64
C LEU A 191 7.11 0.50 -7.99
N MET A 192 6.31 0.21 -9.02
CA MET A 192 6.75 0.28 -10.40
C MET A 192 5.87 1.23 -11.22
N THR A 193 6.51 2.06 -12.04
CA THR A 193 5.83 2.87 -13.07
C THR A 193 6.49 2.67 -14.44
N HIS A 194 5.68 2.72 -15.49
CA HIS A 194 6.09 2.57 -16.89
C HIS A 194 5.27 3.49 -17.80
N GLY A 195 5.58 3.55 -19.09
CA GLY A 195 4.95 4.45 -20.05
C GLY A 195 5.07 5.92 -19.63
N GLU A 196 3.94 6.62 -19.52
CA GLU A 196 3.86 8.02 -19.07
C GLU A 196 3.20 8.15 -17.68
N GLN A 197 3.28 7.08 -16.87
CA GLN A 197 2.66 7.02 -15.55
C GLN A 197 3.25 8.03 -14.57
N PHE A 198 2.41 8.49 -13.64
CA PHE A 198 2.79 9.38 -12.54
C PHE A 198 2.48 8.73 -11.20
N ALA A 199 3.44 8.74 -10.27
CA ALA A 199 3.22 8.32 -8.90
C ALA A 199 3.79 9.34 -7.91
N HIS A 200 2.99 9.70 -6.90
CA HIS A 200 3.43 10.51 -5.77
C HIS A 200 3.12 9.77 -4.47
N SER A 201 4.15 9.31 -3.77
CA SER A 201 4.04 8.75 -2.42
C SER A 201 4.37 9.81 -1.38
N VAL A 202 3.54 9.95 -0.37
CA VAL A 202 3.73 10.84 0.77
C VAL A 202 3.67 10.01 2.05
N TYR A 203 4.71 10.08 2.87
CA TYR A 203 4.75 9.49 4.21
C TYR A 203 5.03 10.57 5.24
N ASN A 204 4.15 10.69 6.24
CA ASN A 204 4.32 11.55 7.40
C ASN A 204 4.19 10.71 8.67
N VAL A 205 5.30 10.41 9.32
CA VAL A 205 5.33 9.58 10.53
C VAL A 205 5.73 10.42 11.73
N THR A 206 4.93 10.39 12.77
CA THR A 206 5.13 11.14 14.01
C THR A 206 5.32 10.17 15.18
N LEU A 207 6.48 10.26 15.82
CA LEU A 207 6.90 9.46 16.98
C LEU A 207 6.71 10.29 18.26
N ASP A 208 5.54 10.18 18.88
CA ASP A 208 5.12 11.01 20.02
C ASP A 208 5.41 10.40 21.38
N GLY A 209 5.68 9.10 21.46
CA GLY A 209 5.90 8.40 22.72
C GLY A 209 7.31 7.84 22.89
N ASP A 210 7.77 7.78 24.13
CA ASP A 210 9.08 7.20 24.47
C ASP A 210 9.18 5.74 24.01
N GLY A 211 10.33 5.37 23.47
CA GLY A 211 10.59 4.05 22.92
C GLY A 211 9.81 3.71 21.65
N SER A 212 9.06 4.66 21.08
CA SER A 212 8.43 4.45 19.76
C SER A 212 9.48 4.32 18.66
N SER A 213 9.14 3.54 17.63
CA SER A 213 10.06 3.29 16.52
C SER A 213 9.38 3.20 15.17
N ALA A 214 10.05 3.69 14.13
CA ALA A 214 9.60 3.56 12.74
C ALA A 214 10.72 3.08 11.83
N ASP A 215 10.40 2.18 10.91
CA ASP A 215 11.28 1.72 9.84
C ASP A 215 10.52 1.78 8.51
N VAL A 216 10.82 2.78 7.68
CA VAL A 216 10.10 3.07 6.43
C VAL A 216 11.04 2.87 5.25
N VAL A 217 10.85 1.78 4.51
CA VAL A 217 11.67 1.45 3.33
C VAL A 217 10.79 1.56 2.10
N SER A 218 11.22 2.36 1.15
CA SER A 218 10.60 2.51 -0.16
C SER A 218 11.55 2.04 -1.26
N ARG A 219 11.11 1.06 -2.04
CA ARG A 219 11.79 0.58 -3.24
C ARG A 219 10.98 0.87 -4.48
N SER A 220 11.60 1.55 -5.44
CA SER A 220 10.88 2.02 -6.62
C SER A 220 11.63 1.84 -7.93
N VAL A 221 10.90 1.57 -9.01
CA VAL A 221 11.45 1.47 -10.37
C VAL A 221 10.65 2.35 -11.32
N ALA A 222 11.31 3.31 -11.97
CA ALA A 222 10.71 4.17 -12.99
C ALA A 222 11.27 3.83 -14.37
N ARG A 223 10.39 3.44 -15.29
CA ARG A 223 10.69 3.03 -16.66
C ARG A 223 10.05 3.96 -17.70
N ASP A 224 10.52 3.91 -18.93
CA ASP A 224 10.02 4.67 -20.08
C ASP A 224 10.09 6.18 -19.81
N LYS A 225 8.97 6.91 -19.82
CA LYS A 225 8.89 8.36 -19.55
C LYS A 225 8.21 8.66 -18.22
N SER A 226 8.03 7.63 -17.38
CA SER A 226 7.29 7.76 -16.13
C SER A 226 8.01 8.65 -15.12
N TYR A 227 7.22 9.20 -14.19
CA TYR A 227 7.73 10.06 -13.13
C TYR A 227 7.23 9.60 -11.77
N GLN A 228 8.16 9.49 -10.83
CA GLN A 228 7.87 9.17 -9.44
C GLN A 228 8.37 10.29 -8.52
N LYS A 229 7.58 10.61 -7.51
CA LYS A 229 7.93 11.50 -6.42
C LYS A 229 7.68 10.81 -5.09
N LEU A 230 8.65 10.89 -4.19
CA LEU A 230 8.52 10.42 -2.81
C LEU A 230 8.79 11.59 -1.88
N ASP A 231 7.79 11.97 -1.08
CA ASP A 231 7.95 12.87 0.06
C ASP A 231 7.88 12.01 1.33
N LEU A 232 8.96 11.95 2.11
CA LEU A 232 9.02 11.10 3.30
C LEU A 232 9.52 11.92 4.48
N CYS A 233 8.68 12.11 5.48
CA CYS A 233 9.03 12.80 6.72
C CYS A 233 8.84 11.89 7.93
N VAL A 234 9.89 11.76 8.75
CA VAL A 234 9.81 11.16 10.09
C VAL A 234 10.13 12.23 11.13
N LEU A 235 9.19 12.44 12.04
CA LEU A 235 9.25 13.45 13.10
C LEU A 235 9.34 12.76 14.46
N GLY A 236 10.43 12.99 15.18
CA GLY A 236 10.71 12.46 16.52
C GLY A 236 10.46 13.48 17.62
N ASN A 237 9.36 13.34 18.37
CA ASN A 237 9.01 14.21 19.50
C ASN A 237 9.44 13.65 20.87
N ALA A 238 9.87 12.38 20.94
CA ALA A 238 10.19 11.64 22.15
C ALA A 238 11.55 10.93 22.07
N ALA A 239 11.96 10.21 23.12
CA ALA A 239 13.13 9.34 23.06
C ALA A 239 12.84 8.12 22.16
N CYS A 240 13.00 8.28 20.84
CA CYS A 240 12.52 7.36 19.81
C CYS A 240 13.61 6.99 18.80
N THR A 241 13.34 5.96 17.98
CA THR A 241 14.22 5.57 16.86
C THR A 241 13.49 5.61 15.53
N GLY A 242 14.14 6.10 14.48
CA GLY A 242 13.57 6.18 13.14
C GLY A 242 14.60 5.79 12.10
N HIS A 243 14.21 4.93 11.17
CA HIS A 243 15.02 4.54 10.03
C HIS A 243 14.20 4.71 8.75
N THR A 244 14.82 5.29 7.73
CA THR A 244 14.19 5.50 6.43
C THR A 244 15.17 5.14 5.31
N GLU A 245 14.72 4.36 4.35
CA GLU A 245 15.52 3.90 3.20
C GLU A 245 14.74 4.19 1.91
N CYS A 246 15.39 4.84 0.95
CA CYS A 246 14.81 5.19 -0.34
C CYS A 246 15.70 4.66 -1.46
N ASP A 247 15.41 3.46 -1.93
CA ASP A 247 16.17 2.80 -2.98
C ASP A 247 15.39 2.83 -4.29
N SER A 248 16.00 3.32 -5.35
CA SER A 248 15.31 3.53 -6.61
C SER A 248 16.14 3.19 -7.84
N ILE A 249 15.50 2.57 -8.82
CA ILE A 249 16.07 2.27 -10.13
C ILE A 249 15.40 3.15 -11.19
N ILE A 250 16.21 3.85 -11.98
CA ILE A 250 15.78 4.55 -13.19
C ILE A 250 16.18 3.76 -14.45
N MET A 251 15.27 3.70 -15.41
CA MET A 251 15.45 3.09 -16.72
C MET A 251 14.95 4.05 -17.80
N ASP A 252 15.50 3.94 -19.01
CA ASP A 252 15.10 4.74 -20.17
C ASP A 252 15.15 6.26 -19.91
N GLU A 253 14.02 6.96 -19.99
CA GLU A 253 13.83 8.38 -19.67
C GLU A 253 13.09 8.57 -18.32
N GLY A 254 13.04 7.52 -17.49
CA GLY A 254 12.34 7.50 -16.22
C GLY A 254 12.95 8.50 -15.23
N ARG A 255 12.09 9.15 -14.46
CA ARG A 255 12.49 10.21 -13.53
C ARG A 255 11.98 9.94 -12.13
N ILE A 256 12.85 10.12 -11.15
CA ILE A 256 12.51 9.93 -9.74
C ILE A 256 13.01 11.15 -8.97
N LEU A 257 12.16 11.67 -8.08
CA LEU A 257 12.49 12.69 -7.10
C LEU A 257 12.19 12.15 -5.70
N ALA A 258 13.21 12.03 -4.86
CA ALA A 258 13.05 11.71 -3.44
C ALA A 258 13.32 12.95 -2.59
N LEU A 259 12.38 13.29 -1.71
CA LEU A 259 12.44 14.38 -0.73
C LEU A 259 12.30 13.80 0.69
N PRO A 260 13.37 13.18 1.21
CA PRO A 260 13.41 12.70 2.58
C PRO A 260 13.64 13.87 3.54
N ALA A 261 12.98 13.81 4.70
CA ALA A 261 13.11 14.75 5.79
C ALA A 261 13.08 14.02 7.13
N LEU A 262 13.97 14.42 8.03
CA LEU A 262 13.96 14.00 9.43
C LEU A 262 13.83 15.26 10.28
N GLU A 263 12.89 15.24 11.22
CA GLU A 263 12.72 16.32 12.19
C GLU A 263 12.84 15.73 13.60
N ALA A 264 13.84 16.17 14.36
CA ALA A 264 14.07 15.70 15.73
C ALA A 264 13.81 16.86 16.70
N ASN A 265 12.75 16.74 17.49
CA ASN A 265 12.33 17.71 18.51
C ASN A 265 12.72 17.27 19.93
N ASN A 266 13.35 16.10 20.07
CA ASN A 266 13.85 15.54 21.31
C ASN A 266 15.35 15.20 21.18
N VAL A 267 16.14 15.50 22.20
CA VAL A 267 17.60 15.27 22.21
C VAL A 267 17.99 13.80 22.23
N ASP A 268 17.08 12.93 22.69
CA ASP A 268 17.26 11.48 22.77
C ASP A 268 16.69 10.76 21.53
N ALA A 269 16.16 11.50 20.54
CA ALA A 269 15.69 10.92 19.28
C ALA A 269 16.87 10.52 18.38
N GLN A 270 16.81 9.32 17.82
CA GLN A 270 17.80 8.80 16.86
C GLN A 270 17.13 8.50 15.53
N LEU A 271 17.31 9.40 14.56
CA LEU A 271 16.71 9.28 13.23
C LEU A 271 17.81 9.13 12.18
N VAL A 272 17.66 8.15 11.29
CA VAL A 272 18.61 7.83 10.21
C VAL A 272 17.88 7.78 8.87
N HIS A 273 18.54 8.29 7.84
CA HIS A 273 18.05 8.24 6.47
C HIS A 273 19.14 7.79 5.50
N GLU A 274 18.77 6.88 4.60
CA GLU A 274 19.59 6.36 3.52
C GLU A 274 18.82 6.47 2.19
N ALA A 275 19.51 6.87 1.11
CA ALA A 275 18.91 6.94 -0.22
C ALA A 275 19.91 6.61 -1.33
N ALA A 276 19.43 5.87 -2.32
CA ALA A 276 20.14 5.58 -3.55
C ALA A 276 19.19 5.67 -4.76
N ILE A 277 19.58 6.45 -5.77
CA ILE A 277 18.92 6.47 -7.07
C ILE A 277 19.97 6.12 -8.12
N GLY A 278 19.74 5.03 -8.85
CA GLY A 278 20.72 4.53 -9.82
C GLY A 278 20.08 3.81 -10.99
N LYS A 279 20.90 3.40 -11.94
CA LYS A 279 20.50 2.49 -13.01
C LYS A 279 20.76 1.04 -12.61
N ILE A 280 20.18 0.09 -13.35
CA ILE A 280 20.51 -1.34 -13.20
C ILE A 280 22.03 -1.56 -13.29
N ALA A 281 22.57 -2.35 -12.36
CA ALA A 281 23.99 -2.68 -12.33
C ALA A 281 24.36 -3.54 -13.55
N GLY A 282 25.13 -2.97 -14.49
CA GLY A 282 25.49 -3.64 -15.74
C GLY A 282 26.21 -4.99 -15.55
N GLU A 283 26.98 -5.16 -14.47
CA GLU A 283 27.61 -6.46 -14.17
C GLU A 283 26.60 -7.55 -13.82
N GLN A 284 25.52 -7.21 -13.10
CA GLN A 284 24.45 -8.16 -12.79
C GLN A 284 23.70 -8.57 -14.07
N LEU A 285 23.44 -7.59 -14.94
CA LEU A 285 22.81 -7.81 -16.24
C LEU A 285 23.65 -8.76 -17.12
N ILE A 286 24.94 -8.45 -17.29
CA ILE A 286 25.87 -9.29 -18.05
C ILE A 286 25.93 -10.69 -17.46
N LYS A 287 26.01 -10.84 -16.13
CA LYS A 287 26.04 -12.15 -15.47
C LYS A 287 24.80 -12.98 -15.79
N LEU A 288 23.60 -12.41 -15.70
CA LEU A 288 22.37 -13.13 -16.04
C LEU A 288 22.32 -13.51 -17.52
N MET A 289 22.79 -12.63 -18.41
CA MET A 289 22.89 -12.94 -19.83
C MET A 289 23.87 -14.10 -20.11
N THR A 290 24.99 -14.18 -19.37
CA THR A 290 25.90 -15.34 -19.49
C THR A 290 25.27 -16.66 -19.02
N LEU A 291 24.23 -16.60 -18.18
CA LEU A 291 23.44 -17.77 -17.76
C LEU A 291 22.36 -18.15 -18.79
N GLY A 292 22.29 -17.46 -19.93
CA GLY A 292 21.41 -17.79 -21.05
C GLY A 292 20.13 -16.97 -21.13
N LEU A 293 19.96 -15.95 -20.28
CA LEU A 293 18.83 -15.02 -20.37
C LEU A 293 19.09 -14.00 -21.48
N THR A 294 18.03 -13.58 -22.15
CA THR A 294 18.07 -12.36 -22.96
C THR A 294 18.25 -11.14 -22.06
N GLU A 295 18.65 -10.00 -22.63
CA GLU A 295 18.78 -8.74 -21.89
C GLU A 295 17.47 -8.36 -21.18
N ALA A 296 16.33 -8.44 -21.89
CA ALA A 296 15.02 -8.14 -21.33
C ALA A 296 14.63 -9.08 -20.18
N GLU A 297 14.87 -10.39 -20.32
CA GLU A 297 14.62 -11.35 -19.24
C GLU A 297 15.54 -11.08 -18.03
N ALA A 298 16.80 -10.73 -18.27
CA ALA A 298 17.75 -10.40 -17.22
C ALA A 298 17.35 -9.13 -16.46
N GLU A 299 16.93 -8.08 -17.17
CA GLU A 299 16.38 -6.86 -16.56
C GLU A 299 15.17 -7.17 -15.68
N GLU A 300 14.22 -7.95 -16.21
CA GLU A 300 13.01 -8.34 -15.48
C GLU A 300 13.34 -9.13 -14.21
N GLN A 301 14.31 -10.06 -14.25
CA GLN A 301 14.77 -10.78 -13.06
C GLN A 301 15.41 -9.85 -12.02
N ILE A 302 16.19 -8.85 -12.43
CA ILE A 302 16.79 -7.87 -11.51
C ILE A 302 15.71 -7.02 -10.86
N ILE A 303 14.75 -6.51 -11.65
CA ILE A 303 13.63 -5.71 -11.16
C ILE A 303 12.78 -6.52 -10.16
N ASN A 304 12.44 -7.77 -10.51
CA ASN A 304 11.68 -8.65 -9.63
C ASN A 304 12.42 -8.97 -8.33
N GLY A 305 13.76 -9.14 -8.37
CA GLY A 305 14.57 -9.32 -7.18
C GLY A 305 14.66 -8.07 -6.31
N PHE A 306 14.70 -6.88 -6.93
CA PHE A 306 14.75 -5.60 -6.25
C PHE A 306 13.44 -5.24 -5.56
N LEU A 307 12.31 -5.53 -6.21
CA LEU A 307 10.95 -5.31 -5.70
C LEU A 307 10.41 -6.48 -4.85
N LYS A 308 11.24 -7.47 -4.51
CA LYS A 308 10.86 -8.57 -3.60
C LYS A 308 11.03 -8.18 -2.15
#